data_AF-A0A535J8R9-F1
#
_entry.id   AF-A0A535J8R9-F1
#
_cell.length_a   1.000
_cell.length_b   1.000
_cell.length_c   1.000
_cell.angle_alpha   90.00
_cell.angle_beta   90.00
_cell.angle_gamma   90.00
#
_symmetry.space_group_name_H-M   'P 1'
#
loop_
_entity.id
_entity.type
_entity.pdbx_description
1 polymer ?
#
loop_
_entity_poly.entity_id
_entity_poly.type
_entity_poly.pdbx_seq_one_letter_code
_entity_poly.pdbx_strand_id
1 'polypeptide(L)' 'MLATASRVLGALLLVTLSSCATLRNALTFEKPQVDLQKINVTSLGLSGGTLDLVFDVYNPNDYRLRSTRLEVDL' A
#
# COMPACT_ATOMS: atom_id res chain seq x y z
N MET A 1 41.76 -22.70 -11.98
CA MET A 1 40.43 -23.28 -11.70
C MET A 1 39.89 -22.90 -10.32
N LEU A 2 40.68 -22.93 -9.23
CA LEU A 2 40.22 -22.48 -7.90
C LEU A 2 39.87 -20.97 -7.82
N ALA A 3 40.68 -20.10 -8.42
CA ALA A 3 40.47 -18.65 -8.36
C ALA A 3 39.21 -18.19 -9.14
N THR A 4 38.86 -18.88 -10.23
CA THR A 4 37.64 -18.63 -11.01
C THR A 4 36.39 -19.08 -10.26
N ALA A 5 36.45 -20.22 -9.55
CA ALA A 5 35.34 -20.69 -8.72
C ALA A 5 35.05 -19.74 -7.54
N SER A 6 36.11 -19.23 -6.88
CA SER A 6 35.98 -18.25 -5.79
C SER A 6 35.40 -16.90 -6.26
N ARG A 7 35.78 -16.44 -7.46
CA ARG A 7 35.21 -15.22 -8.06
C ARG A 7 33.73 -15.37 -8.44
N VAL A 8 33.34 -16.52 -8.98
CA VAL A 8 31.94 -16.82 -9.30
C VAL A 8 31.09 -16.91 -8.02
N LEU A 9 31.61 -17.56 -6.97
CA LEU A 9 30.92 -17.66 -5.68
C LEU A 9 30.74 -16.28 -5.03
N GLY A 10 31.76 -15.42 -5.08
CA GLY A 10 31.68 -14.04 -4.59
C GLY A 10 30.67 -13.20 -5.36
N ALA A 11 30.63 -13.31 -6.70
CA ALA A 11 29.66 -12.60 -7.52
C ALA A 11 28.21 -13.04 -7.23
N LEU A 12 27.98 -14.35 -7.06
CA LEU A 12 26.65 -14.89 -6.74
C LEU A 12 26.14 -14.38 -5.38
N LEU A 13 27.02 -14.30 -4.38
CA LEU A 13 26.69 -13.78 -3.05
C LEU A 13 26.34 -12.28 -3.09
N LEU A 14 27.03 -11.50 -3.92
CA LEU A 14 26.73 -10.07 -4.08
C LEU A 14 25.36 -9.84 -4.75
N VAL A 15 25.01 -10.66 -5.74
CA VAL A 15 23.70 -10.58 -6.41
C VAL A 15 22.57 -10.88 -5.43
N THR A 16 22.66 -11.96 -4.64
CA THR A 16 21.58 -12.33 -3.70
C THR A 16 21.36 -11.28 -2.61
N LEU A 17 22.43 -10.63 -2.13
CA LEU A 17 22.32 -9.54 -1.16
C LEU A 17 21.68 -8.28 -1.76
N SER A 18 22.00 -7.94 -3.01
CA SER A 18 21.42 -6.77 -3.70
C SER A 18 19.92 -6.94 -4.03
N SER A 19 19.48 -8.17 -4.30
CA SER A 19 18.07 -8.49 -4.56
C SER A 19 17.18 -8.31 -3.34
N CYS A 20 17.72 -8.46 -2.13
CA CYS A 20 16.93 -8.31 -0.90
C CYS A 20 16.55 -6.85 -0.63
N ALA A 21 17.46 -5.91 -0.92
CA ALA A 21 17.21 -4.48 -0.72
C ALA A 21 16.22 -3.91 -1.75
N THR A 22 16.34 -4.32 -3.01
CA THR A 22 15.44 -3.91 -4.09
C THR A 22 14.02 -4.44 -3.90
N LEU A 23 13.88 -5.71 -3.51
CA LEU A 23 12.57 -6.30 -3.23
C LEU A 23 11.89 -5.67 -2.01
N ARG A 24 12.65 -5.34 -0.96
CA ARG A 24 12.11 -4.59 0.18
C ARG A 24 11.53 -3.25 -0.24
N ASN A 25 12.24 -2.50 -1.10
CA ASN A 25 11.78 -1.19 -1.54
C ASN A 25 10.53 -1.27 -2.43
N ALA A 26 10.42 -2.31 -3.27
CA ALA A 26 9.24 -2.57 -4.09
C ALA A 26 8.02 -3.06 -3.28
N LEU A 27 8.24 -3.63 -2.08
CA LEU A 27 7.19 -4.16 -1.21
C LEU A 27 6.92 -3.28 0.00
N THR A 28 7.56 -2.11 0.12
CA THR A 28 7.25 -1.15 1.18
C THR A 28 5.80 -0.71 1.01
N PHE A 29 5.00 -0.93 2.06
CA PHE A 29 3.62 -0.47 2.08
C PHE A 29 3.53 0.91 2.69
N GLU A 30 3.09 1.85 1.87
CA GLU A 30 2.73 3.20 2.30
C GLU A 30 1.24 3.28 2.56
N LYS A 31 0.87 3.89 3.69
CA LYS A 31 -0.55 4.01 4.05
C LYS A 31 -1.23 4.95 3.04
N PRO A 32 -2.35 4.54 2.44
CA PRO A 32 -3.13 5.42 1.56
C PRO A 32 -3.67 6.61 2.34
N GLN A 33 -3.75 7.75 1.67
CA GLN A 33 -4.40 8.93 2.22
C GLN A 33 -5.88 8.90 1.85
N VAL A 34 -6.72 9.17 2.84
CA VAL A 34 -8.19 9.19 2.69
C VAL A 34 -8.69 10.50 3.27
N ASP A 35 -9.29 11.32 2.42
CA ASP A 35 -9.83 12.62 2.79
C ASP A 35 -11.33 12.67 2.55
N LEU A 36 -12.10 13.06 3.56
CA LEU A 36 -13.54 13.26 3.44
C LEU A 36 -13.80 14.59 2.73
N GLN A 37 -14.28 14.51 1.49
CA GLN A 37 -14.52 15.70 0.66
C GLN A 37 -15.89 16.31 0.91
N LYS A 38 -16.90 15.45 1.07
CA LYS A 38 -18.28 15.90 1.19
C LYS A 38 -19.13 14.89 1.95
N ILE A 39 -20.07 15.42 2.71
CA ILE A 39 -21.18 14.66 3.29
C ILE A 39 -22.45 15.20 2.65
N ASN A 40 -23.19 14.34 1.94
CA ASN A 40 -24.53 14.69 1.46
C ASN A 40 -25.56 14.04 2.38
N VAL A 41 -26.48 14.84 2.90
CA VAL A 41 -27.62 14.32 3.65
C VAL A 41 -28.71 13.96 2.66
N THR A 42 -29.02 12.66 2.54
CA THR A 42 -30.02 12.18 1.59
C THR A 42 -31.39 12.07 2.23
N SER A 43 -31.47 11.77 3.53
CA SER A 43 -32.72 11.79 4.29
C SER A 43 -32.49 12.09 5.77
N LEU A 44 -33.50 12.69 6.41
CA LEU A 44 -33.54 12.93 7.85
C LEU A 44 -34.94 12.60 8.37
N GLY A 45 -35.00 11.88 9.48
CA GLY A 45 -36.22 11.52 10.18
C GLY A 45 -36.03 11.48 11.70
N LEU A 46 -37.10 11.20 12.43
CA LEU A 46 -37.10 11.22 13.90
C LEU A 46 -36.23 10.12 14.53
N SER A 47 -35.97 9.04 13.79
CA SER A 47 -35.17 7.89 14.24
C SER A 47 -33.74 7.85 13.67
N GLY A 48 -33.36 8.84 12.86
CA GLY A 48 -32.07 8.88 12.17
C GLY A 48 -32.18 9.38 10.74
N GLY A 49 -31.09 9.26 9.99
CA GLY A 49 -31.01 9.72 8.61
C GLY A 49 -30.07 8.87 7.77
N THR A 50 -29.93 9.25 6.51
CA THR A 50 -28.99 8.61 5.57
C THR A 50 -28.03 9.67 5.03
N LEU A 51 -26.75 9.28 4.97
CA LEU A 51 -25.66 10.12 4.54
C LEU A 51 -24.89 9.42 3.43
N ASP A 52 -24.61 10.15 2.36
CA ASP A 52 -23.62 9.74 1.37
C ASP A 52 -22.29 10.44 1.71
N LEU A 53 -21.29 9.63 2.04
CA LEU A 53 -19.94 10.10 2.34
C LEU A 53 -19.07 9.96 1.09
N VAL A 54 -18.58 11.09 0.58
CA VAL A 54 -17.70 11.14 -0.58
C VAL A 54 -16.27 11.31 -0.10
N PHE A 55 -15.48 10.26 -0.26
CA PHE A 55 -14.06 10.24 0.08
C PHE A 55 -13.20 10.32 -1.17
N ASP A 56 -12.13 11.09 -1.09
CA ASP A 56 -11.01 11.00 -2.01
C ASP A 56 -9.98 10.03 -1.42
N VAL A 57 -9.49 9.10 -2.23
CA VAL A 57 -8.58 8.04 -1.80
C VAL A 57 -7.37 8.05 -2.72
N TYR A 58 -6.24 8.50 -2.18
CA TYR A 58 -4.96 8.49 -2.88
C TYR A 58 -4.11 7.31 -2.42
N ASN A 59 -3.76 6.44 -3.36
CA ASN A 59 -2.87 5.30 -3.13
C ASN A 59 -1.47 5.64 -3.69
N PRO A 60 -0.49 6.00 -2.84
CA PRO A 60 0.88 6.28 -3.29
C PRO A 60 1.63 5.04 -3.76
N ASN A 61 1.11 3.84 -3.47
CA ASN A 61 1.75 2.59 -3.84
C ASN A 61 1.56 2.28 -5.34
N ASP A 62 2.61 1.76 -5.99
CA ASP A 62 2.58 1.29 -7.39
C ASP A 62 1.89 -0.09 -7.56
N TYR A 63 1.03 -0.44 -6.61
CA TYR A 63 0.25 -1.67 -6.65
C TYR A 63 -1.15 -1.43 -6.08
N ARG A 64 -2.08 -2.24 -6.59
CA ARG A 64 -3.48 -2.15 -6.20
C ARG A 64 -3.70 -2.74 -4.80
N LEU A 65 -4.43 -2.00 -3.99
CA LEU A 65 -4.92 -2.47 -2.70
C LEU A 65 -6.10 -3.43 -2.88
N ARG A 66 -6.08 -4.55 -2.16
CA ARG A 66 -7.20 -5.49 -2.08
C ARG A 66 -7.60 -5.66 -0.61
N SER A 67 -8.88 -5.90 -0.39
CA SER A 67 -9.43 -6.20 0.95
C SER A 67 -9.21 -5.09 2.00
N THR A 68 -9.26 -3.83 1.60
CA THR A 68 -9.17 -2.69 2.53
C THR A 68 -10.45 -2.60 3.38
N ARG A 69 -10.30 -2.41 4.69
CA ARG A 69 -11.40 -2.11 5.60
C ARG A 69 -11.49 -0.59 5.77
N LEU A 70 -12.68 -0.03 5.51
CA LEU A 70 -13.03 1.33 5.89
C LEU A 70 -13.90 1.24 7.14
N GLU A 71 -13.46 1.88 8.22
CA GLU A 71 -14.23 2.02 9.45
C GLU A 71 -14.65 3.49 9.55
N VAL A 72 -15.93 3.71 9.78
CA VAL A 72 -16.54 5.03 9.85
C VAL A 72 -17.27 5.08 11.19
N ASP A 73 -16.87 6.03 12.02
CA ASP A 73 -17.49 6.32 13.31
C ASP A 73 -18.14 7.70 13.21
N LEU A 74 -19.43 7.79 13.53
CA LEU A 74 -20.29 8.98 13.35
C LEU A 74 -21.02 9.33 14.64
#